data_AF-A0A7S0SYF3-F1
#
_entry.id   AF-A0A7S0SYF3-F1
#
_cell.length_a   1.000
_cell.length_b   1.000
_cell.length_c   1.000
_cell.angle_alpha   90.00
_cell.angle_beta   90.00
_cell.angle_gamma   90.00
#
_symmetry.space_group_name_H-M   'P 1'
#
loop_
_entity.id
_entity.type
_entity.pdbx_description
1 polymer ?
#
loop_
_entity_poly.entity_id
_entity_poly.type
_entity_poly.pdbx_seq_one_letter_code
_entity_poly.pdbx_strand_id
1 'polypeptide(L)'
;EVEIDRLKGRLSDLEMILNPPCSGMKFEILMRVRDNSNITWCLIKRMKLNATQNIDDVIARISDESATQSSRLSRVSDNTDNNNDILYESRWYKENDLILTSNGNDFDGNGLDGLVGDLPQILQDRYDVVTKRYRSQRQELLNEITILKQELENSRIAFDKYSERAKASLLKTANEQQKLDNDLRMCQEELKHERTKLHQVQSDYIIIENKLSHLKNSLSAALSCEKSKINNQIDTVTEIKSQLSTLKLEYESIIANVESDKYQLKTQTEKLMELEDEITLHKTRETELEREIKKRSNNALKLMIEKDNEIAALYTKLSQFQNQEPHNENRISDTHGSNTNLSNFSGKANIDTIDISRSTPLHGPDHTIITSREFRSHSNDIDEGYPLKRQNSNHEAILKNKIRILQTELDLLRGRETLHTPETAYNEREQRIQYLKQAICGFFKAKQAVEMEHLGRVICTILGLSIEEQTSVMEGIAKLGSIKSASTTIEVFTNNFTSLFA
;
A
#
# COMPACT_ATOMS: atom_id res chain seq x y z
N GLU A 1 25.57 38.82 -21.75
CA GLU A 1 24.28 38.18 -22.10
C GLU A 1 24.28 36.69 -21.78
N VAL A 2 24.92 35.81 -22.57
CA VAL A 2 24.90 34.33 -22.35
C VAL A 2 25.12 33.90 -20.88
N GLU A 3 26.09 34.47 -20.17
CA GLU A 3 26.36 34.13 -18.77
C GLU A 3 25.34 34.72 -17.77
N ILE A 4 24.68 35.83 -18.13
CA ILE A 4 23.56 36.42 -17.37
C ILE A 4 22.33 35.52 -17.50
N ASP A 5 22.01 35.01 -18.69
CA ASP A 5 20.86 34.11 -18.87
C ASP A 5 21.11 32.74 -18.22
N ARG A 6 22.38 32.29 -18.20
CA ARG A 6 22.81 31.11 -17.42
C ARG A 6 22.73 31.33 -15.91
N LEU A 7 22.84 32.57 -15.43
CA LEU A 7 22.58 32.94 -14.03
C LEU A 7 21.07 33.05 -13.73
N LYS A 8 20.25 33.60 -14.63
CA LYS A 8 18.78 33.64 -14.50
C LYS A 8 18.20 32.22 -14.34
N GLY A 9 18.62 31.27 -15.18
CA GLY A 9 18.20 29.87 -15.07
C GLY A 9 18.51 29.29 -13.68
N ARG A 10 19.76 29.44 -13.22
CA ARG A 10 20.19 28.95 -11.90
C ARG A 10 19.57 29.68 -10.70
N LEU A 11 19.04 30.89 -10.89
CA LEU A 11 18.25 31.61 -9.89
C LEU A 11 16.83 31.07 -9.82
N SER A 12 16.21 30.75 -10.96
CA SER A 12 14.89 30.10 -11.00
C SER A 12 14.93 28.67 -10.46
N ASP A 13 16.01 27.91 -10.74
CA ASP A 13 16.28 26.61 -10.11
C ASP A 13 16.33 26.72 -8.57
N LEU A 14 16.89 27.81 -8.03
CA LEU A 14 16.96 28.09 -6.59
C LEU A 14 15.62 28.56 -6.00
N GLU A 15 14.84 29.32 -6.76
CA GLU A 15 13.50 29.79 -6.39
C GLU A 15 12.54 28.60 -6.19
N MET A 16 12.66 27.56 -7.02
CA MET A 16 11.90 26.31 -6.85
C MET A 16 12.32 25.50 -5.60
N ILE A 17 13.49 25.79 -5.02
CA ILE A 17 14.03 25.12 -3.81
C ILE A 17 13.73 25.92 -2.52
N LEU A 18 13.59 27.25 -2.62
CA LEU A 18 13.59 28.17 -1.47
C LEU A 18 12.20 28.73 -1.11
N ASN A 19 11.22 27.85 -0.97
CA ASN A 19 9.90 28.15 -0.42
C ASN A 19 9.77 27.38 0.91
N PRO A 20 9.80 28.03 2.10
CA PRO A 20 9.23 29.35 2.43
C PRO A 20 10.29 30.48 2.64
N PRO A 21 9.93 31.74 2.94
CA PRO A 21 10.75 32.90 2.57
C PRO A 21 11.99 33.13 3.44
N CYS A 22 13.14 33.27 2.79
CA CYS A 22 14.46 33.49 3.38
C CYS A 22 14.69 34.94 3.89
N SER A 23 13.82 35.39 4.79
CA SER A 23 13.88 36.72 5.43
C SER A 23 15.24 37.00 6.07
N GLY A 24 15.91 38.08 5.64
CA GLY A 24 17.12 38.57 6.27
C GLY A 24 18.44 37.92 5.82
N MET A 25 18.42 36.95 4.90
CA MET A 25 19.64 36.42 4.29
C MET A 25 20.44 37.52 3.58
N LYS A 26 21.77 37.41 3.66
CA LYS A 26 22.73 38.26 2.96
C LYS A 26 23.35 37.48 1.81
N PHE A 27 23.39 38.08 0.63
CA PHE A 27 23.97 37.50 -0.57
C PHE A 27 25.17 38.35 -1.03
N GLU A 28 26.23 37.68 -1.46
CA GLU A 28 27.47 38.30 -1.94
C GLU A 28 27.69 37.93 -3.39
N ILE A 29 27.67 38.92 -4.29
CA ILE A 29 27.92 38.71 -5.71
C ILE A 29 29.40 38.97 -5.96
N LEU A 30 30.14 37.90 -6.26
CA LEU A 30 31.57 37.91 -6.55
C LEU A 30 31.79 37.79 -8.07
N MET A 31 32.46 38.76 -8.68
CA MET A 31 32.90 38.68 -10.07
C MET A 31 34.22 37.94 -10.15
N ARG A 32 34.33 36.99 -11.07
CA ARG A 32 35.60 36.37 -11.43
C ARG A 32 36.25 37.20 -12.53
N VAL A 33 37.29 37.96 -12.20
CA VAL A 33 38.11 38.66 -13.19
C VAL A 33 39.32 37.79 -13.51
N ARG A 34 39.73 37.77 -14.78
CA ARG A 34 40.90 37.02 -15.25
C ARG A 34 41.78 37.96 -16.07
N ASP A 35 43.00 38.17 -15.61
CA ASP A 35 44.00 39.02 -16.24
C ASP A 35 45.32 38.25 -16.27
N ASN A 36 45.94 38.18 -17.46
CA ASN A 36 47.27 37.62 -17.73
C ASN A 36 47.70 36.48 -16.78
N SER A 37 47.01 35.35 -16.91
CA SER A 37 47.14 34.10 -16.13
C SER A 37 46.48 34.07 -14.74
N ASN A 38 46.38 35.21 -14.04
CA ASN A 38 45.79 35.27 -12.70
C ASN A 38 44.26 35.29 -12.71
N ILE A 39 43.67 34.79 -11.62
CA ILE A 39 42.21 34.77 -11.38
C ILE A 39 41.97 35.45 -10.03
N THR A 40 41.25 36.57 -10.05
CA THR A 40 40.85 37.31 -8.84
C THR A 40 39.33 37.32 -8.71
N TRP A 41 38.86 37.22 -7.46
CA TRP A 41 37.44 37.29 -7.13
C TRP A 41 37.15 38.62 -6.46
N CYS A 42 36.43 39.50 -7.16
CA CYS A 42 36.10 40.84 -6.71
C CYS A 42 34.66 40.88 -6.19
N LEU A 43 34.45 41.29 -4.94
CA LEU A 43 33.11 41.48 -4.39
C LEU A 43 32.45 42.70 -5.04
N ILE A 44 31.47 42.48 -5.92
CA ILE A 44 30.73 43.55 -6.59
C ILE A 44 29.80 44.23 -5.60
N LYS A 45 29.01 43.42 -4.88
CA LYS A 45 27.90 43.93 -4.05
C LYS A 45 27.51 42.93 -2.95
N ARG A 46 27.26 43.48 -1.76
CA ARG A 46 26.53 42.81 -0.67
C ARG A 46 25.08 43.26 -0.75
N MET A 47 24.15 42.32 -0.87
CA MET A 47 22.71 42.58 -0.78
C MET A 47 22.11 41.89 0.44
N LYS A 48 21.09 42.49 1.04
CA LYS A 48 20.27 41.88 2.09
C LYS A 48 18.82 41.92 1.63
N LEU A 49 18.20 40.76 1.45
CA LEU A 49 16.80 40.70 1.02
C LEU A 49 15.87 41.06 2.20
N ASN A 50 15.04 42.07 1.97
CA ASN A 50 13.91 42.40 2.84
C ASN A 50 12.69 41.58 2.41
N ALA A 51 11.93 41.07 3.37
CA ALA A 51 10.91 40.03 3.18
C ALA A 51 9.65 40.41 2.36
N THR A 52 9.69 41.51 1.62
CA THR A 52 8.57 42.08 0.85
C THR A 52 8.94 42.49 -0.58
N GLN A 53 10.17 42.19 -1.04
CA GLN A 53 10.62 42.52 -2.40
C GLN A 53 10.47 41.31 -3.32
N ASN A 54 9.86 41.50 -4.49
CA ASN A 54 9.78 40.47 -5.52
C ASN A 54 11.19 40.17 -6.07
N ILE A 55 11.45 38.90 -6.38
CA ILE A 55 12.75 38.43 -6.91
C ILE A 55 12.96 38.98 -8.34
N ASP A 56 11.91 39.06 -9.17
CA ASP A 56 11.99 39.68 -10.50
C ASP A 56 12.50 41.13 -10.46
N ASP A 57 11.98 41.94 -9.53
CA ASP A 57 12.38 43.34 -9.34
C ASP A 57 13.83 43.50 -8.89
N VAL A 58 14.44 42.44 -8.34
CA VAL A 58 15.85 42.39 -7.95
C VAL A 58 16.70 41.90 -9.11
N ILE A 59 16.26 40.89 -9.85
CA ILE A 59 16.92 40.38 -11.07
C ILE A 59 16.99 41.47 -12.15
N ALA A 60 15.90 42.21 -12.38
CA ALA A 60 15.86 43.32 -13.33
C ALA A 60 16.91 44.40 -12.99
N ARG A 61 16.95 44.85 -11.73
CA ARG A 61 17.92 45.84 -11.26
C ARG A 61 19.37 45.37 -11.34
N ILE A 62 19.64 44.08 -11.07
CA ILE A 62 20.97 43.49 -11.26
C ILE A 62 21.35 43.48 -12.75
N SER A 63 20.40 43.21 -13.65
CA SER A 63 20.63 43.23 -15.09
C SER A 63 21.03 44.63 -15.58
N ASP A 64 20.30 45.68 -15.18
CA ASP A 64 20.58 47.07 -15.57
C ASP A 64 21.89 47.62 -14.96
N GLU A 65 22.21 47.30 -13.71
CA GLU A 65 23.51 47.62 -13.11
C GLU A 65 24.67 46.88 -13.80
N SER A 66 24.47 45.64 -14.26
CA SER A 66 25.51 44.88 -14.96
C SER A 66 25.85 45.45 -16.35
N ALA A 67 24.83 45.93 -17.09
CA ALA A 67 25.02 46.57 -18.39
C ALA A 67 25.77 47.91 -18.24
N THR A 68 25.44 48.70 -17.22
CA THR A 68 26.10 49.98 -16.95
C THR A 68 27.51 49.83 -16.36
N GLN A 69 27.82 48.76 -15.63
CA GLN A 69 29.20 48.45 -15.21
C GLN A 69 30.07 47.90 -16.36
N SER A 70 29.54 47.02 -17.22
CA SER A 70 30.29 46.55 -18.41
C SER A 70 30.66 47.71 -19.33
N SER A 71 29.73 48.66 -19.52
CA SER A 71 29.94 49.91 -20.28
C SER A 71 30.99 50.86 -19.66
N ARG A 72 31.31 50.70 -18.37
CA ARG A 72 32.41 51.42 -17.70
C ARG A 72 33.75 50.71 -17.85
N LEU A 73 33.78 49.38 -17.78
CA LEU A 73 35.02 48.60 -17.89
C LEU A 73 35.59 48.60 -19.32
N SER A 74 34.74 48.56 -20.35
CA SER A 74 35.19 48.73 -21.75
C SER A 74 35.91 50.06 -21.99
N ARG A 75 35.59 51.13 -21.26
CA ARG A 75 36.28 52.42 -21.38
C ARG A 75 37.64 52.49 -20.66
N VAL A 76 38.12 51.37 -20.11
CA VAL A 76 39.42 51.28 -19.41
C VAL A 76 40.45 50.48 -20.21
N SER A 77 40.03 49.51 -21.03
CA SER A 77 40.94 48.77 -21.92
C SER A 77 41.56 49.64 -23.01
N ASP A 78 40.76 50.55 -23.58
CA ASP A 78 41.09 51.27 -24.82
C ASP A 78 42.16 52.38 -24.62
N ASN A 79 42.78 52.43 -23.43
CA ASN A 79 43.72 53.46 -23.00
C ASN A 79 45.12 52.91 -22.63
N THR A 80 45.36 51.59 -22.70
CA THR A 80 46.63 50.97 -22.25
C THR A 80 47.64 50.62 -23.35
N ASP A 81 47.23 50.58 -24.62
CA ASP A 81 48.05 49.99 -25.70
C ASP A 81 49.16 50.90 -26.27
N ASN A 82 49.37 52.09 -25.68
CA ASN A 82 50.12 53.18 -26.30
C ASN A 82 51.44 53.58 -25.58
N ASN A 83 52.07 52.66 -24.85
CA ASN A 83 53.39 52.87 -24.21
C ASN A 83 54.24 51.59 -24.20
N ASN A 84 55.07 51.39 -25.24
CA ASN A 84 56.21 50.44 -25.20
C ASN A 84 57.30 50.73 -26.26
N ASP A 85 57.56 52.01 -26.56
CA ASP A 85 58.73 52.40 -27.37
C ASP A 85 60.03 52.24 -26.56
N ILE A 86 60.68 51.07 -26.71
CA ILE A 86 61.98 50.79 -26.08
C ILE A 86 63.09 51.49 -26.86
N LEU A 87 63.44 52.69 -26.41
CA LEU A 87 64.55 53.50 -26.93
C LEU A 87 65.89 52.75 -26.84
N TYR A 88 66.47 52.41 -27.99
CA TYR A 88 67.86 51.95 -28.10
C TYR A 88 68.84 53.12 -27.90
N GLU A 89 69.24 53.38 -26.65
CA GLU A 89 70.26 54.38 -26.31
C GLU A 89 71.64 53.97 -26.86
N SER A 90 71.92 54.40 -28.10
CA SER A 90 73.18 54.13 -28.79
C SER A 90 74.32 54.96 -28.21
N ARG A 91 74.95 54.46 -27.13
CA ARG A 91 76.16 55.05 -26.56
C ARG A 91 77.34 54.89 -27.50
N TRP A 92 77.65 55.95 -28.24
CA TRP A 92 78.93 56.09 -28.92
C TRP A 92 80.04 56.11 -27.87
N TYR A 93 80.96 55.15 -27.94
CA TYR A 93 82.23 55.25 -27.22
C TYR A 93 82.97 56.46 -27.78
N LYS A 94 83.33 57.40 -26.89
CA LYS A 94 84.26 58.46 -27.27
C LYS A 94 85.58 57.84 -27.71
N GLU A 95 86.09 58.38 -28.80
CA GLU A 95 87.42 58.11 -29.33
C GLU A 95 88.47 58.34 -28.22
N ASN A 96 89.51 57.49 -28.18
CA ASN A 96 90.50 57.58 -27.11
C ASN A 96 91.30 58.89 -27.25
N ASP A 97 91.18 59.79 -26.27
CA ASP A 97 92.12 60.90 -26.11
C ASP A 97 93.53 60.32 -25.97
N LEU A 98 94.33 60.45 -27.04
CA LEU A 98 95.67 59.87 -27.14
C LEU A 98 96.67 60.79 -26.43
N ILE A 99 96.50 60.90 -25.11
CA ILE A 99 97.33 61.74 -24.23
C ILE A 99 98.75 61.17 -24.22
N LEU A 100 99.59 61.71 -25.10
CA LEU A 100 101.04 61.52 -25.08
C LEU A 100 101.64 62.31 -23.91
N THR A 101 101.48 61.79 -22.68
CA THR A 101 102.30 62.20 -21.54
C THR A 101 103.74 61.77 -21.79
N SER A 102 104.56 62.71 -22.29
CA SER A 102 105.99 62.52 -22.55
C SER A 102 106.81 62.51 -21.24
N ASN A 103 106.50 61.58 -20.33
CA ASN A 103 107.33 61.29 -19.17
C ASN A 103 108.48 60.38 -19.62
N GLY A 104 109.60 61.02 -19.99
CA GLY A 104 110.78 60.36 -20.54
C GLY A 104 112.09 61.06 -20.14
N ASN A 105 112.12 61.73 -18.99
CA ASN A 105 113.38 62.05 -18.32
C ASN A 105 113.90 60.74 -17.72
N ASP A 106 114.92 60.16 -18.37
CA ASP A 106 115.98 59.32 -17.80
C ASP A 106 116.85 58.86 -18.97
N PHE A 107 117.61 59.81 -19.54
CA PHE A 107 118.57 59.57 -20.62
C PHE A 107 119.98 59.85 -20.08
N ASP A 108 120.47 58.93 -19.24
CA ASP A 108 121.79 59.02 -18.62
C ASP A 108 122.89 59.14 -19.69
N GLY A 109 123.58 60.29 -19.69
CA GLY A 109 124.48 60.66 -20.76
C GLY A 109 125.81 59.91 -20.74
N ASN A 110 125.97 58.94 -21.65
CA ASN A 110 127.27 58.45 -22.12
C ASN A 110 127.12 57.89 -23.56
N GLY A 111 127.93 58.38 -24.52
CA GLY A 111 128.00 57.82 -25.88
C GLY A 111 127.38 58.65 -27.03
N LEU A 112 127.33 59.98 -26.91
CA LEU A 112 126.72 60.87 -27.91
C LEU A 112 127.67 61.20 -29.09
N ASP A 113 128.17 60.18 -29.81
CA ASP A 113 129.02 60.36 -31.00
C ASP A 113 128.89 59.25 -32.07
N GLY A 114 127.89 58.35 -31.95
CA GLY A 114 127.66 57.26 -32.92
C GLY A 114 126.22 57.12 -33.46
N LEU A 115 125.25 57.80 -32.83
CA LEU A 115 123.81 57.48 -32.97
C LEU A 115 123.04 58.25 -34.05
N VAL A 116 123.75 58.79 -35.06
CA VAL A 116 123.13 59.43 -36.25
C VAL A 116 122.93 58.43 -37.40
N GLY A 117 123.61 57.28 -37.39
CA GLY A 117 123.50 56.25 -38.43
C GLY A 117 122.26 55.35 -38.29
N ASP A 118 121.92 54.93 -37.06
CA ASP A 118 121.00 53.80 -36.83
C ASP A 118 119.52 54.20 -36.64
N LEU A 119 119.21 55.50 -36.64
CA LEU A 119 117.83 56.01 -36.48
C LEU A 119 116.84 55.42 -37.51
N PRO A 120 117.19 55.21 -38.79
CA PRO A 120 116.31 54.54 -39.75
C PRO A 120 115.99 53.08 -39.35
N GLN A 121 116.97 52.34 -38.82
CA GLN A 121 116.76 50.96 -38.40
C GLN A 121 115.86 50.88 -37.16
N ILE A 122 116.06 51.76 -36.17
CA ILE A 122 115.21 51.83 -34.97
C ILE A 122 113.75 52.17 -35.34
N LEU A 123 113.54 53.01 -36.36
CA LEU A 123 112.21 53.31 -36.89
C LEU A 123 111.61 52.14 -37.66
N GLN A 124 112.40 51.43 -38.48
CA GLN A 124 111.98 50.23 -39.20
C GLN A 124 111.58 49.09 -38.24
N ASP A 125 112.41 48.79 -37.24
CA ASP A 125 112.14 47.75 -36.24
C ASP A 125 110.85 48.05 -35.45
N ARG A 126 110.63 49.32 -35.08
CA ARG A 126 109.37 49.77 -34.45
C ARG A 126 108.18 49.62 -35.40
N TYR A 127 108.32 49.98 -36.67
CA TYR A 127 107.27 49.81 -37.67
C TYR A 127 106.91 48.33 -37.88
N ASP A 128 107.90 47.43 -37.92
CA ASP A 128 107.67 46.01 -38.11
C ASP A 128 107.09 45.34 -36.86
N VAL A 129 107.48 45.75 -35.64
CA VAL A 129 106.83 45.32 -34.39
C VAL A 129 105.37 45.75 -34.34
N VAL A 130 105.07 47.00 -34.70
CA VAL A 130 103.69 47.54 -34.75
C VAL A 130 102.88 46.82 -35.83
N THR A 131 103.44 46.63 -37.02
CA THR A 131 102.80 45.92 -38.14
C THR A 131 102.54 44.45 -37.80
N LYS A 132 103.47 43.78 -37.11
CA LYS A 132 103.31 42.41 -36.61
C LYS A 132 102.18 42.34 -35.57
N ARG A 133 102.12 43.28 -34.61
CA ARG A 133 101.05 43.38 -33.62
C ARG A 133 99.68 43.56 -34.27
N TYR A 134 99.55 44.49 -35.22
CA TYR A 134 98.30 44.69 -35.97
C TYR A 134 97.90 43.45 -36.80
N ARG A 135 98.84 42.74 -37.41
CA ARG A 135 98.56 41.47 -38.11
C ARG A 135 98.07 40.39 -37.15
N SER A 136 98.68 40.24 -35.97
CA SER A 136 98.23 39.32 -34.93
C SER A 136 96.81 39.65 -34.44
N GLN A 137 96.55 40.90 -34.05
CA GLN A 137 95.22 41.34 -33.60
C GLN A 137 94.15 41.20 -34.69
N ARG A 138 94.50 41.48 -35.96
CA ARG A 138 93.59 41.25 -37.09
C ARG A 138 93.26 39.77 -37.27
N GLN A 139 94.23 38.87 -37.09
CA GLN A 139 93.98 37.43 -37.18
C GLN A 139 93.14 36.91 -36.01
N GLU A 140 93.40 37.42 -34.80
CA GLU A 140 92.62 37.13 -33.58
C GLU A 140 91.14 37.54 -33.75
N LEU A 141 90.87 38.77 -34.18
CA LEU A 141 89.53 39.26 -34.50
C LEU A 141 88.87 38.47 -35.65
N LEU A 142 89.61 38.04 -36.67
CA LEU A 142 89.07 37.20 -37.74
C LEU A 142 88.69 35.79 -37.25
N ASN A 143 89.46 35.22 -36.32
CA ASN A 143 89.13 33.96 -35.67
C ASN A 143 87.87 34.11 -34.80
N GLU A 144 87.80 35.17 -33.98
CA GLU A 144 86.64 35.49 -33.14
C GLU A 144 85.36 35.70 -33.96
N ILE A 145 85.42 36.50 -35.04
CA ILE A 145 84.31 36.68 -35.99
C ILE A 145 83.88 35.35 -36.63
N THR A 146 84.80 34.40 -36.81
CA THR A 146 84.48 33.07 -37.35
C THR A 146 83.76 32.20 -36.32
N ILE A 147 84.22 32.21 -35.06
CA ILE A 147 83.57 31.52 -33.94
C ILE A 147 82.16 32.08 -33.72
N LEU A 148 82.01 33.40 -33.60
CA LEU A 148 80.71 34.06 -33.38
C LEU A 148 79.71 33.77 -34.51
N LYS A 149 80.16 33.66 -35.77
CA LYS A 149 79.31 33.23 -36.89
C LYS A 149 78.86 31.77 -36.77
N GLN A 150 79.74 30.89 -36.31
CA GLN A 150 79.39 29.49 -36.07
C GLN A 150 78.44 29.33 -34.88
N GLU A 151 78.64 30.08 -33.80
CA GLU A 151 77.73 30.12 -32.64
C GLU A 151 76.35 30.69 -33.00
N LEU A 152 76.30 31.72 -33.84
CA LEU A 152 75.04 32.29 -34.35
C LEU A 152 74.24 31.27 -35.18
N GLU A 153 74.88 30.57 -36.12
CA GLU A 153 74.19 29.56 -36.95
C GLU A 153 73.83 28.31 -36.13
N ASN A 154 74.68 27.89 -35.17
CA ASN A 154 74.33 26.84 -34.20
C ASN A 154 73.09 27.23 -33.37
N SER A 155 73.01 28.48 -32.91
CA SER A 155 71.89 29.02 -32.12
C SER A 155 70.61 29.08 -32.95
N ARG A 156 70.71 29.47 -34.23
CA ARG A 156 69.61 29.44 -35.19
C ARG A 156 69.09 28.02 -35.41
N ILE A 157 69.98 27.05 -35.67
CA ILE A 157 69.61 25.64 -35.84
C ILE A 157 68.97 25.07 -34.56
N ALA A 158 69.39 25.52 -33.37
CA ALA A 158 68.77 25.15 -32.10
C ALA A 158 67.36 25.78 -31.95
N PHE A 159 67.20 27.05 -32.32
CA PHE A 159 65.91 27.75 -32.32
C PHE A 159 64.92 27.11 -33.28
N ASP A 160 65.31 26.80 -34.52
CA ASP A 160 64.44 26.15 -35.50
C ASP A 160 63.99 24.75 -35.01
N LYS A 161 64.90 23.97 -34.41
CA LYS A 161 64.56 22.68 -33.76
C LYS A 161 63.62 22.83 -32.57
N TYR A 162 63.70 23.93 -31.81
CA TYR A 162 62.76 24.24 -30.73
C TYR A 162 61.40 24.65 -31.29
N SER A 163 61.38 25.50 -32.32
CA SER A 163 60.18 25.96 -33.03
C SER A 163 59.36 24.80 -33.60
N GLU A 164 59.99 23.86 -34.31
CA GLU A 164 59.30 22.69 -34.85
C GLU A 164 58.78 21.74 -33.75
N ARG A 165 59.52 21.57 -32.64
CA ARG A 165 59.03 20.83 -31.47
C ARG A 165 57.82 21.49 -30.83
N ALA A 166 57.82 22.83 -30.71
CA ALA A 166 56.69 23.58 -30.18
C ALA A 166 55.46 23.46 -31.09
N LYS A 167 55.62 23.60 -32.42
CA LYS A 167 54.56 23.37 -33.41
C LYS A 167 53.98 21.95 -33.33
N ALA A 168 54.84 20.93 -33.28
CA ALA A 168 54.40 19.54 -33.16
C ALA A 168 53.66 19.27 -31.84
N SER A 169 54.11 19.86 -30.73
CA SER A 169 53.42 19.76 -29.44
C SER A 169 52.06 20.45 -29.45
N LEU A 170 51.97 21.65 -30.04
CA LEU A 170 50.70 22.39 -30.16
C LEU A 170 49.69 21.64 -31.04
N LEU A 171 50.15 21.12 -32.19
CA LEU A 171 49.32 20.30 -33.09
C LEU A 171 48.83 19.03 -32.39
N LYS A 172 49.68 18.36 -31.60
CA LYS A 172 49.28 17.22 -30.79
C LYS A 172 48.17 17.62 -29.80
N THR A 173 48.35 18.69 -29.03
CA THR A 173 47.33 19.14 -28.06
C THR A 173 46.03 19.59 -28.73
N ALA A 174 46.09 20.16 -29.94
CA ALA A 174 44.90 20.52 -30.71
C ALA A 174 44.11 19.27 -31.15
N ASN A 175 44.81 18.21 -31.59
CA ASN A 175 44.18 16.93 -31.95
C ASN A 175 43.60 16.22 -30.72
N GLU A 176 44.27 16.27 -29.57
CA GLU A 176 43.78 15.71 -28.30
C GLU A 176 42.53 16.48 -27.80
N GLN A 177 42.52 17.81 -27.91
CA GLN A 177 41.34 18.64 -27.62
C GLN A 177 40.17 18.33 -28.57
N GLN A 178 40.42 18.27 -29.89
CA GLN A 178 39.39 17.92 -30.87
C GLN A 178 38.81 16.53 -30.63
N LYS A 179 39.63 15.56 -30.17
CA LYS A 179 39.11 14.26 -29.75
C LYS A 179 38.20 14.38 -28.53
N LEU A 180 38.66 15.08 -27.47
CA LEU A 180 37.88 15.29 -26.24
C LEU A 180 36.54 15.98 -26.52
N ASP A 181 36.50 16.95 -27.43
CA ASP A 181 35.25 17.63 -27.83
C ASP A 181 34.29 16.72 -28.59
N ASN A 182 34.80 15.78 -29.41
CA ASN A 182 33.97 14.75 -30.04
C ASN A 182 33.45 13.72 -29.03
N ASP A 183 34.32 13.22 -28.14
CA ASP A 183 33.97 12.27 -27.07
C ASP A 183 32.91 12.90 -26.14
N LEU A 184 33.05 14.19 -25.81
CA LEU A 184 32.07 14.97 -25.04
C LEU A 184 30.74 15.13 -25.77
N ARG A 185 30.73 15.36 -27.10
CA ARG A 185 29.49 15.42 -27.89
C ARG A 185 28.76 14.08 -27.88
N MET A 186 29.47 12.96 -28.06
CA MET A 186 28.87 11.62 -27.97
C MET A 186 28.19 11.39 -26.61
N CYS A 187 28.89 11.72 -25.52
CA CYS A 187 28.32 11.62 -24.17
C CYS A 187 27.07 12.49 -23.96
N GLN A 188 26.99 13.67 -24.61
CA GLN A 188 25.80 14.53 -24.56
C GLN A 188 24.62 13.96 -25.36
N GLU A 189 24.88 13.32 -26.50
CA GLU A 189 23.87 12.64 -27.31
C GLU A 189 23.31 11.40 -26.61
N GLU A 190 24.17 10.59 -25.99
CA GLU A 190 23.79 9.45 -25.13
C GLU A 190 22.97 9.91 -23.92
N LEU A 191 23.43 10.93 -23.19
CA LEU A 191 22.71 11.48 -22.04
C LEU A 191 21.35 12.09 -22.42
N LYS A 192 21.21 12.63 -23.63
CA LYS A 192 19.92 13.06 -24.19
C LYS A 192 19.01 11.85 -24.48
N HIS A 193 19.55 10.76 -25.01
CA HIS A 193 18.80 9.54 -25.30
C HIS A 193 18.30 8.84 -24.02
N GLU A 194 19.15 8.71 -22.99
CA GLU A 194 18.74 8.17 -21.69
C GLU A 194 17.69 9.04 -21.00
N ARG A 195 17.76 10.38 -21.12
CA ARG A 195 16.69 11.26 -20.64
C ARG A 195 15.36 11.02 -21.35
N THR A 196 15.36 10.77 -22.66
CA THR A 196 14.12 10.43 -23.38
C THR A 196 13.56 9.06 -22.97
N LYS A 197 14.41 8.06 -22.70
CA LYS A 197 14.00 6.76 -22.15
C LYS A 197 13.40 6.93 -20.75
N LEU A 198 14.04 7.71 -19.88
CA LEU A 198 13.57 7.97 -18.53
C LEU A 198 12.17 8.62 -18.53
N HIS A 199 11.94 9.62 -19.38
CA HIS A 199 10.62 10.24 -19.51
C HIS A 199 9.57 9.29 -20.09
N GLN A 200 9.93 8.41 -21.02
CA GLN A 200 9.02 7.36 -21.51
C GLN A 200 8.63 6.40 -20.37
N VAL A 201 9.60 5.89 -19.60
CA VAL A 201 9.37 5.00 -18.45
C VAL A 201 8.53 5.69 -17.37
N GLN A 202 8.73 6.98 -17.12
CA GLN A 202 7.88 7.78 -16.23
C GLN A 202 6.43 7.88 -16.73
N SER A 203 6.23 8.11 -18.03
CA SER A 203 4.91 8.12 -18.67
C SER A 203 4.21 6.76 -18.54
N ASP A 204 4.91 5.67 -18.85
CA ASP A 204 4.38 4.31 -18.76
C ASP A 204 4.07 3.90 -17.31
N TYR A 205 4.88 4.32 -16.34
CA TYR A 205 4.59 4.18 -14.90
C TYR A 205 3.26 4.85 -14.53
N ILE A 206 3.06 6.12 -14.93
CA ILE A 206 1.81 6.86 -14.66
C ILE A 206 0.61 6.17 -15.31
N ILE A 207 0.77 5.61 -16.52
CA ILE A 207 -0.29 4.83 -17.20
C ILE A 207 -0.63 3.54 -16.42
N ILE A 208 0.38 2.86 -15.85
CA ILE A 208 0.19 1.65 -15.05
C ILE A 208 -0.47 1.97 -13.70
N GLU A 209 -0.05 3.04 -13.02
CA GLU A 209 -0.60 3.50 -11.74
C GLU A 209 -2.09 3.89 -11.88
N ASN A 210 -2.44 4.60 -12.95
CA ASN A 210 -3.84 4.91 -13.28
C ASN A 210 -4.68 3.65 -13.56
N LYS A 211 -4.13 2.65 -14.28
CA LYS A 211 -4.80 1.35 -14.49
C LYS A 211 -5.00 0.59 -13.17
N LEU A 212 -4.02 0.60 -12.28
CA LEU A 212 -4.10 -0.03 -10.96
C LEU A 212 -5.16 0.64 -10.09
N SER A 213 -5.21 1.98 -10.08
CA SER A 213 -6.25 2.77 -9.41
C SER A 213 -7.66 2.42 -9.92
N HIS A 214 -7.84 2.35 -11.25
CA HIS A 214 -9.11 1.94 -11.86
C HIS A 214 -9.51 0.50 -11.46
N LEU A 215 -8.58 -0.45 -11.51
CA LEU A 215 -8.82 -1.85 -11.10
C LEU A 215 -9.19 -1.96 -9.62
N LYS A 216 -8.52 -1.20 -8.74
CA LYS A 216 -8.83 -1.14 -7.30
C LYS A 216 -10.25 -0.61 -7.05
N ASN A 217 -10.64 0.44 -7.76
CA ASN A 217 -11.99 1.03 -7.64
C ASN A 217 -13.07 0.07 -8.18
N SER A 218 -12.81 -0.59 -9.32
CA SER A 218 -13.69 -1.61 -9.91
C SER A 218 -13.88 -2.82 -8.98
N LEU A 219 -12.79 -3.33 -8.39
CA LEU A 219 -12.84 -4.42 -7.41
C LEU A 219 -13.60 -4.02 -6.14
N SER A 220 -13.41 -2.79 -5.64
CA SER A 220 -14.16 -2.26 -4.49
C SER A 220 -15.66 -2.18 -4.77
N ALA A 221 -16.06 -1.72 -5.96
CA ALA A 221 -17.45 -1.68 -6.39
C ALA A 221 -18.05 -3.10 -6.53
N ALA A 222 -17.30 -4.06 -7.09
CA ALA A 222 -17.72 -5.45 -7.19
C ALA A 222 -17.92 -6.11 -5.82
N LEU A 223 -16.97 -5.92 -4.89
CA LEU A 223 -17.06 -6.42 -3.51
C LEU A 223 -18.25 -5.80 -2.75
N SER A 224 -18.54 -4.51 -2.96
CA SER A 224 -19.71 -3.85 -2.40
C SER A 224 -21.03 -4.42 -2.96
N CYS A 225 -21.06 -4.71 -4.26
CA CYS A 225 -22.21 -5.34 -4.93
C CYS A 225 -22.47 -6.77 -4.42
N GLU A 226 -21.44 -7.62 -4.34
CA GLU A 226 -21.60 -8.97 -3.78
C GLU A 226 -21.97 -8.95 -2.29
N LYS A 227 -21.41 -8.02 -1.50
CA LYS A 227 -21.81 -7.83 -0.10
C LYS A 227 -23.29 -7.45 0.04
N SER A 228 -23.80 -6.59 -0.86
CA SER A 228 -25.23 -6.25 -0.91
C SER A 228 -26.09 -7.48 -1.22
N LYS A 229 -25.71 -8.30 -2.22
CA LYS A 229 -26.42 -9.55 -2.54
C LYS A 229 -26.42 -10.53 -1.36
N ILE A 230 -25.29 -10.69 -0.68
CA ILE A 230 -25.15 -11.57 0.50
C ILE A 230 -26.04 -11.07 1.65
N ASN A 231 -26.09 -9.77 1.91
CA ASN A 231 -27.00 -9.20 2.90
C ASN A 231 -28.47 -9.52 2.57
N ASN A 232 -28.92 -9.28 1.33
CA ASN A 232 -30.29 -9.58 0.90
C ASN A 232 -30.63 -11.09 1.03
N GLN A 233 -29.63 -11.97 0.84
CA GLN A 233 -29.77 -13.42 1.08
C GLN A 233 -29.84 -13.77 2.58
N ILE A 234 -29.09 -13.07 3.44
CA ILE A 234 -29.19 -13.22 4.90
C ILE A 234 -30.56 -12.76 5.41
N ASP A 235 -31.08 -11.65 4.87
CA ASP A 235 -32.39 -11.11 5.24
C ASP A 235 -33.52 -12.09 4.87
N THR A 236 -33.53 -12.59 3.64
CA THR A 236 -34.52 -13.60 3.19
C THR A 236 -34.40 -14.94 3.92
N VAL A 237 -33.19 -15.41 4.25
CA VAL A 237 -33.00 -16.59 5.12
C VAL A 237 -33.51 -16.34 6.54
N THR A 238 -33.37 -15.12 7.05
CA THR A 238 -33.87 -14.72 8.37
C THR A 238 -35.40 -14.64 8.38
N GLU A 239 -36.01 -14.15 7.31
CA GLU A 239 -37.47 -14.15 7.12
C GLU A 239 -38.03 -15.58 7.06
N ILE A 240 -37.46 -16.45 6.22
CA ILE A 240 -37.86 -17.88 6.11
C ILE A 240 -37.72 -18.58 7.47
N LYS A 241 -36.65 -18.30 8.23
CA LYS A 241 -36.47 -18.83 9.59
C LYS A 241 -37.54 -18.34 10.56
N SER A 242 -37.99 -17.09 10.43
CA SER A 242 -39.12 -16.54 11.21
C SER A 242 -40.43 -17.26 10.87
N GLN A 243 -40.76 -17.34 9.57
CA GLN A 243 -41.96 -18.03 9.07
C GLN A 243 -42.00 -19.51 9.53
N LEU A 244 -40.87 -20.23 9.46
CA LEU A 244 -40.75 -21.61 9.92
C LEU A 244 -40.92 -21.72 11.45
N SER A 245 -40.48 -20.72 12.22
CA SER A 245 -40.72 -20.68 13.67
C SER A 245 -42.20 -20.47 14.01
N THR A 246 -42.92 -19.63 13.26
CA THR A 246 -44.37 -19.45 13.40
C THR A 246 -45.12 -20.75 13.08
N LEU A 247 -44.83 -21.35 11.91
CA LEU A 247 -45.49 -22.59 11.47
C LEU A 247 -45.19 -23.78 12.40
N LYS A 248 -44.02 -23.80 13.05
CA LYS A 248 -43.70 -24.75 14.12
C LYS A 248 -44.60 -24.57 15.35
N LEU A 249 -44.82 -23.32 15.80
CA LEU A 249 -45.71 -23.03 16.94
C LEU A 249 -47.18 -23.33 16.61
N GLU A 250 -47.62 -23.07 15.38
CA GLU A 250 -48.94 -23.46 14.87
C GLU A 250 -49.10 -24.99 14.90
N TYR A 251 -48.10 -25.74 14.45
CA TYR A 251 -48.12 -27.21 14.48
C TYR A 251 -48.10 -27.78 15.91
N GLU A 252 -47.33 -27.19 16.82
CA GLU A 252 -47.32 -27.56 18.24
C GLU A 252 -48.67 -27.26 18.92
N SER A 253 -49.34 -26.16 18.54
CA SER A 253 -50.72 -25.84 18.96
C SER A 253 -51.74 -26.85 18.41
N ILE A 254 -51.65 -27.23 17.14
CA ILE A 254 -52.52 -28.25 16.53
C ILE A 254 -52.36 -29.61 17.23
N ILE A 255 -51.13 -30.02 17.56
CA ILE A 255 -50.89 -31.25 18.34
C ILE A 255 -51.55 -31.16 19.71
N ALA A 256 -51.36 -30.07 20.45
CA ALA A 256 -51.96 -29.90 21.78
C ALA A 256 -53.50 -29.96 21.74
N ASN A 257 -54.12 -29.37 20.71
CA ASN A 257 -55.57 -29.45 20.51
C ASN A 257 -56.01 -30.90 20.21
N VAL A 258 -55.32 -31.61 19.32
CA VAL A 258 -55.63 -33.03 19.01
C VAL A 258 -55.44 -33.95 20.22
N GLU A 259 -54.46 -33.68 21.09
CA GLU A 259 -54.28 -34.42 22.35
C GLU A 259 -55.38 -34.10 23.37
N SER A 260 -55.84 -32.85 23.46
CA SER A 260 -57.04 -32.46 24.21
C SER A 260 -58.28 -33.20 23.71
N ASP A 261 -58.55 -33.17 22.40
CA ASP A 261 -59.75 -33.76 21.81
C ASP A 261 -59.75 -35.28 21.97
N LYS A 262 -58.58 -35.92 21.86
CA LYS A 262 -58.37 -37.35 22.19
C LYS A 262 -58.67 -37.66 23.65
N TYR A 263 -58.31 -36.78 24.59
CA TYR A 263 -58.65 -36.94 26.01
C TYR A 263 -60.16 -36.77 26.27
N GLN A 264 -60.79 -35.79 25.61
CA GLN A 264 -62.24 -35.59 25.68
C GLN A 264 -63.01 -36.78 25.10
N LEU A 265 -62.60 -37.29 23.94
CA LEU A 265 -63.16 -38.51 23.33
C LEU A 265 -63.01 -39.73 24.24
N LYS A 266 -61.85 -39.91 24.90
CA LYS A 266 -61.66 -40.98 25.89
C LYS A 266 -62.65 -40.85 27.05
N THR A 267 -62.79 -39.64 27.62
CA THR A 267 -63.74 -39.36 28.72
C THR A 267 -65.20 -39.56 28.29
N GLN A 268 -65.55 -39.25 27.03
CA GLN A 268 -66.88 -39.54 26.47
C GLN A 268 -67.10 -41.04 26.26
N THR A 269 -66.08 -41.78 25.82
CA THR A 269 -66.14 -43.24 25.65
C THR A 269 -66.33 -43.95 27.00
N GLU A 270 -65.63 -43.49 28.04
CA GLU A 270 -65.78 -44.01 29.40
C GLU A 270 -67.20 -43.79 29.94
N LYS A 271 -67.79 -42.61 29.72
CA LYS A 271 -69.20 -42.33 30.07
C LYS A 271 -70.21 -43.12 29.25
N LEU A 272 -69.90 -43.46 28.00
CA LEU A 272 -70.75 -44.33 27.18
C LEU A 272 -70.74 -45.76 27.72
N MET A 273 -69.59 -46.27 28.16
CA MET A 273 -69.49 -47.57 28.86
C MET A 273 -70.29 -47.56 30.17
N GLU A 274 -70.17 -46.51 30.99
CA GLU A 274 -70.97 -46.35 32.23
C GLU A 274 -72.48 -46.41 31.94
N LEU A 275 -72.93 -45.75 30.86
CA LEU A 275 -74.33 -45.77 30.42
C LEU A 275 -74.76 -47.13 29.84
N GLU A 276 -73.88 -47.87 29.17
CA GLU A 276 -74.16 -49.23 28.70
C GLU A 276 -74.29 -50.22 29.87
N ASP A 277 -73.46 -50.08 30.91
CA ASP A 277 -73.59 -50.81 32.17
C ASP A 277 -74.88 -50.45 32.91
N GLU A 278 -75.28 -49.17 32.99
CA GLU A 278 -76.60 -48.78 33.53
C GLU A 278 -77.76 -49.37 32.70
N ILE A 279 -77.68 -49.35 31.37
CA ILE A 279 -78.72 -49.92 30.48
C ILE A 279 -78.83 -51.45 30.66
N THR A 280 -77.73 -52.17 30.87
CA THR A 280 -77.77 -53.62 31.12
C THR A 280 -78.26 -53.95 32.54
N LEU A 281 -77.94 -53.11 33.54
CA LEU A 281 -78.51 -53.19 34.88
C LEU A 281 -80.03 -52.93 34.88
N HIS A 282 -80.49 -51.93 34.12
CA HIS A 282 -81.91 -51.64 33.96
C HIS A 282 -82.65 -52.78 33.26
N LYS A 283 -82.10 -53.35 32.17
CA LYS A 283 -82.68 -54.53 31.48
C LYS A 283 -82.74 -55.78 32.37
N THR A 284 -81.70 -56.06 33.14
CA THR A 284 -81.71 -57.22 34.06
C THR A 284 -82.77 -57.06 35.15
N ARG A 285 -82.90 -55.85 35.72
CA ARG A 285 -83.95 -55.49 36.68
C ARG A 285 -85.37 -55.50 36.07
N GLU A 286 -85.51 -55.08 34.82
CA GLU A 286 -86.77 -55.15 34.06
C GLU A 286 -87.23 -56.60 33.90
N THR A 287 -86.38 -57.51 33.41
CA THR A 287 -86.73 -58.94 33.29
C THR A 287 -86.99 -59.62 34.65
N GLU A 288 -86.44 -59.09 35.76
CA GLU A 288 -86.75 -59.56 37.11
C GLU A 288 -88.12 -59.09 37.58
N LEU A 289 -88.48 -57.82 37.30
CA LEU A 289 -89.83 -57.29 37.53
C LEU A 289 -90.86 -58.02 36.67
N GLU A 290 -90.58 -58.34 35.41
CA GLU A 290 -91.43 -59.20 34.57
C GLU A 290 -91.65 -60.58 35.19
N ARG A 291 -90.58 -61.22 35.69
CA ARG A 291 -90.66 -62.52 36.39
C ARG A 291 -91.50 -62.44 37.66
N GLU A 292 -91.33 -61.39 38.45
CA GLU A 292 -92.10 -61.17 39.69
C GLU A 292 -93.57 -60.80 39.40
N ILE A 293 -93.86 -60.02 38.35
CA ILE A 293 -95.22 -59.74 37.86
C ILE A 293 -95.87 -61.03 37.37
N LYS A 294 -95.18 -61.85 36.56
CA LYS A 294 -95.69 -63.13 36.06
C LYS A 294 -95.96 -64.13 37.20
N LYS A 295 -95.10 -64.15 38.22
CA LYS A 295 -95.27 -64.92 39.46
C LYS A 295 -96.47 -64.42 40.29
N ARG A 296 -96.66 -63.11 40.44
CA ARG A 296 -97.84 -62.52 41.10
C ARG A 296 -99.13 -62.79 40.32
N SER A 297 -99.09 -62.69 39.00
CA SER A 297 -100.21 -63.03 38.11
C SER A 297 -100.58 -64.51 38.22
N ASN A 298 -99.60 -65.42 38.18
CA ASN A 298 -99.83 -66.85 38.40
C ASN A 298 -100.38 -67.15 39.80
N ASN A 299 -99.90 -66.45 40.84
CA ASN A 299 -100.42 -66.60 42.20
C ASN A 299 -101.86 -66.06 42.32
N ALA A 300 -102.17 -64.93 41.70
CA ALA A 300 -103.52 -64.37 41.65
C ALA A 300 -104.48 -65.27 40.86
N LEU A 301 -104.04 -65.82 39.73
CA LEU A 301 -104.79 -66.82 38.95
C LEU A 301 -105.03 -68.10 39.74
N LYS A 302 -104.02 -68.61 40.46
CA LYS A 302 -104.18 -69.77 41.35
C LYS A 302 -105.20 -69.46 42.45
N LEU A 303 -105.08 -68.32 43.12
CA LEU A 303 -105.98 -67.92 44.21
C LEU A 303 -107.40 -67.61 43.70
N MET A 304 -107.55 -67.13 42.46
CA MET A 304 -108.82 -67.00 41.77
C MET A 304 -109.44 -68.39 41.53
N ILE A 305 -108.70 -69.35 40.96
CA ILE A 305 -109.17 -70.74 40.78
C ILE A 305 -109.51 -71.39 42.13
N GLU A 306 -108.74 -71.12 43.18
CA GLU A 306 -108.98 -71.61 44.55
C GLU A 306 -110.28 -71.01 45.12
N LYS A 307 -110.58 -69.74 44.84
CA LYS A 307 -111.84 -69.07 45.17
C LYS A 307 -113.01 -69.49 44.29
N ASP A 308 -112.82 -69.75 43.00
CA ASP A 308 -113.85 -70.27 42.09
C ASP A 308 -114.26 -71.69 42.50
N ASN A 309 -113.31 -72.52 42.96
CA ASN A 309 -113.59 -73.82 43.56
C ASN A 309 -114.32 -73.70 44.90
N GLU A 310 -113.97 -72.73 45.75
CA GLU A 310 -114.68 -72.45 47.00
C GLU A 310 -116.11 -71.92 46.73
N ILE A 311 -116.28 -71.08 45.72
CA ILE A 311 -117.58 -70.59 45.23
C ILE A 311 -118.40 -71.73 44.64
N ALA A 312 -117.80 -72.65 43.86
CA ALA A 312 -118.47 -73.85 43.36
C ALA A 312 -118.91 -74.78 44.51
N ALA A 313 -118.08 -74.93 45.55
CA ALA A 313 -118.45 -75.66 46.77
C ALA A 313 -119.56 -74.96 47.56
N LEU A 314 -119.59 -73.62 47.58
CA LEU A 314 -120.67 -72.82 48.17
C LEU A 314 -121.97 -72.90 47.36
N TYR A 315 -121.92 -72.89 46.02
CA TYR A 315 -123.08 -73.16 45.16
C TYR A 315 -123.59 -74.59 45.32
N THR A 316 -122.69 -75.57 45.48
CA THR A 316 -123.06 -76.96 45.79
C THR A 316 -123.79 -77.06 47.13
N LYS A 317 -123.37 -76.28 48.14
CA LYS A 317 -124.10 -76.14 49.42
C LYS A 317 -125.42 -75.37 49.26
N LEU A 318 -125.47 -74.28 48.50
CA LEU A 318 -126.70 -73.52 48.24
C LEU A 318 -127.76 -74.40 47.56
N SER A 319 -127.34 -75.22 46.59
CA SER A 319 -128.17 -76.21 45.91
C SER A 319 -128.70 -77.32 46.83
N GLN A 320 -128.10 -77.53 48.00
CA GLN A 320 -128.62 -78.42 49.05
C GLN A 320 -129.61 -77.72 50.00
N PHE A 321 -129.63 -76.38 50.03
CA PHE A 321 -130.50 -75.59 50.92
C PHE A 321 -131.69 -74.90 50.23
N GLN A 322 -131.65 -74.68 48.91
CA GLN A 322 -132.75 -74.02 48.18
C GLN A 322 -133.89 -74.96 47.79
N ASN A 323 -134.50 -75.61 48.80
CA ASN A 323 -135.67 -76.48 48.63
C ASN A 323 -136.78 -76.19 49.66
N GLN A 324 -136.95 -74.91 50.07
CA GLN A 324 -138.14 -74.42 50.80
C GLN A 324 -138.29 -72.88 50.77
N GLU A 325 -139.05 -72.39 49.78
CA GLU A 325 -140.06 -71.30 49.90
C GLU A 325 -139.66 -69.87 50.40
N PRO A 326 -140.56 -68.84 50.46
CA PRO A 326 -140.19 -67.51 49.92
C PRO A 326 -140.47 -66.30 50.86
N HIS A 327 -140.61 -65.11 50.23
CA HIS A 327 -141.12 -63.80 50.71
C HIS A 327 -140.14 -62.70 51.22
N ASN A 328 -139.97 -61.70 50.33
CA ASN A 328 -140.46 -60.31 50.47
C ASN A 328 -139.69 -59.20 51.27
N GLU A 329 -139.53 -58.07 50.58
CA GLU A 329 -139.58 -56.65 51.04
C GLU A 329 -138.49 -55.94 51.90
N ASN A 330 -138.18 -54.70 51.41
CA ASN A 330 -138.03 -53.41 52.14
C ASN A 330 -136.70 -52.89 52.79
N ARG A 331 -136.13 -51.87 52.10
CA ARG A 331 -135.85 -50.47 52.55
C ARG A 331 -134.65 -50.07 53.47
N ILE A 332 -134.11 -48.86 53.16
CA ILE A 332 -133.44 -47.85 54.04
C ILE A 332 -132.00 -48.19 54.54
N SER A 333 -131.04 -47.26 54.71
CA SER A 333 -130.63 -45.99 54.05
C SER A 333 -129.23 -45.54 54.59
N ASP A 334 -128.58 -44.54 53.93
CA ASP A 334 -127.56 -43.61 54.52
C ASP A 334 -126.22 -44.19 55.08
N THR A 335 -125.09 -43.47 55.32
CA THR A 335 -124.54 -42.13 54.92
C THR A 335 -122.99 -42.14 55.08
N HIS A 336 -122.27 -41.16 54.47
CA HIS A 336 -120.92 -40.57 54.79
C HIS A 336 -119.72 -41.44 55.32
N GLY A 337 -118.44 -41.11 55.07
CA GLY A 337 -117.81 -40.08 54.23
C GLY A 337 -116.37 -39.66 54.67
N SER A 338 -115.64 -38.98 53.76
CA SER A 338 -114.61 -37.93 54.01
C SER A 338 -113.11 -38.24 54.32
N ASN A 339 -112.24 -37.68 53.45
CA ASN A 339 -110.91 -37.04 53.67
C ASN A 339 -109.71 -37.93 54.17
N THR A 340 -108.41 -37.58 54.03
CA THR A 340 -107.64 -36.31 53.81
C THR A 340 -106.34 -36.56 53.00
N ASN A 341 -105.51 -35.64 52.45
CA ASN A 341 -105.56 -34.21 52.01
C ASN A 341 -104.19 -33.83 51.34
N LEU A 342 -104.15 -32.83 50.42
CA LEU A 342 -102.95 -32.11 49.86
C LEU A 342 -101.91 -32.93 49.04
N SER A 343 -101.08 -32.40 48.12
CA SER A 343 -100.98 -31.17 47.26
C SER A 343 -99.80 -31.37 46.25
N ASN A 344 -99.27 -30.49 45.37
CA ASN A 344 -99.46 -29.07 44.99
C ASN A 344 -98.85 -28.78 43.57
N PHE A 345 -99.08 -27.58 42.99
CA PHE A 345 -98.53 -27.02 41.72
C PHE A 345 -98.90 -27.76 40.40
N SER A 346 -99.32 -27.17 39.26
CA SER A 346 -99.23 -25.84 38.61
C SER A 346 -98.02 -25.63 37.67
N GLY A 347 -98.18 -25.32 36.37
CA GLY A 347 -99.43 -25.24 35.59
C GLY A 347 -99.33 -24.61 34.18
N LYS A 348 -100.45 -24.66 33.43
CA LYS A 348 -100.91 -23.84 32.27
C LYS A 348 -99.96 -23.44 31.10
N ALA A 349 -100.43 -23.73 29.88
CA ALA A 349 -100.54 -22.87 28.67
C ALA A 349 -99.32 -22.04 28.18
N ASN A 350 -99.10 -21.83 26.88
CA ASN A 350 -100.09 -21.46 25.85
C ASN A 350 -99.70 -21.91 24.42
N ILE A 351 -100.63 -21.77 23.47
CA ILE A 351 -100.35 -21.78 22.02
C ILE A 351 -100.34 -20.32 21.56
N ASP A 352 -99.32 -19.90 20.79
CA ASP A 352 -99.45 -18.76 19.87
C ASP A 352 -98.38 -18.78 18.77
N THR A 353 -98.77 -18.33 17.57
CA THR A 353 -97.89 -18.05 16.42
C THR A 353 -97.37 -16.62 16.45
N ILE A 354 -96.17 -16.36 15.91
CA ILE A 354 -95.84 -15.09 15.23
C ILE A 354 -94.59 -15.23 14.33
N ASP A 355 -94.51 -14.39 13.30
CA ASP A 355 -93.48 -14.31 12.25
C ASP A 355 -92.50 -13.12 12.53
N ILE A 356 -91.65 -12.74 11.55
CA ILE A 356 -90.89 -11.48 11.37
C ILE A 356 -89.35 -11.59 11.46
N SER A 357 -88.75 -11.79 10.27
CA SER A 357 -87.71 -10.94 9.63
C SER A 357 -86.36 -10.55 10.30
N ARG A 358 -85.26 -10.79 9.54
CA ARG A 358 -84.00 -9.98 9.43
C ARG A 358 -83.04 -9.95 10.65
N SER A 359 -81.71 -9.86 10.52
CA SER A 359 -80.80 -9.76 9.35
C SER A 359 -79.32 -10.13 9.68
N THR A 360 -78.61 -10.64 8.66
CA THR A 360 -77.15 -10.62 8.29
C THR A 360 -76.13 -9.73 9.05
N PRO A 361 -74.78 -9.91 8.91
CA PRO A 361 -74.00 -10.83 8.03
C PRO A 361 -72.77 -11.55 8.66
N LEU A 362 -72.16 -12.51 7.91
CA LEU A 362 -70.72 -12.69 7.59
C LEU A 362 -70.46 -14.15 7.12
N HIS A 363 -70.42 -14.43 5.82
CA HIS A 363 -69.19 -14.55 4.99
C HIS A 363 -68.23 -15.69 5.39
N GLY A 364 -68.34 -16.81 4.65
CA GLY A 364 -67.33 -17.87 4.53
C GLY A 364 -67.37 -18.40 3.08
N PRO A 365 -66.23 -18.61 2.39
CA PRO A 365 -66.21 -18.81 0.94
C PRO A 365 -66.34 -20.27 0.47
N ASP A 366 -67.11 -20.42 -0.61
CA ASP A 366 -67.10 -21.48 -1.64
C ASP A 366 -66.23 -22.74 -1.42
N HIS A 367 -66.89 -23.84 -1.06
CA HIS A 367 -66.38 -25.19 -1.35
C HIS A 367 -66.62 -25.56 -2.81
N THR A 368 -65.64 -25.29 -3.68
CA THR A 368 -65.65 -25.75 -5.07
C THR A 368 -65.56 -27.27 -5.14
N ILE A 369 -66.64 -27.93 -5.56
CA ILE A 369 -66.66 -29.38 -5.82
C ILE A 369 -65.80 -29.67 -7.06
N ILE A 370 -64.59 -30.20 -6.86
CA ILE A 370 -63.79 -30.79 -7.93
C ILE A 370 -64.17 -32.28 -8.03
N THR A 371 -64.72 -32.66 -9.17
CA THR A 371 -65.13 -34.04 -9.47
C THR A 371 -63.93 -34.97 -9.63
N SER A 372 -64.12 -36.23 -9.24
CA SER A 372 -63.11 -37.28 -9.35
C SER A 372 -62.60 -37.43 -10.79
N ARG A 373 -61.28 -37.48 -10.97
CA ARG A 373 -60.66 -37.93 -12.22
C ARG A 373 -59.72 -39.10 -11.92
N GLU A 374 -59.89 -40.16 -12.68
CA GLU A 374 -59.15 -41.41 -12.52
C GLU A 374 -57.64 -41.19 -12.70
N PHE A 375 -56.83 -41.79 -11.82
CA PHE A 375 -55.52 -42.31 -12.21
C PHE A 375 -55.33 -43.70 -11.63
N ARG A 376 -54.91 -44.63 -12.50
CA ARG A 376 -54.78 -46.05 -12.16
C ARG A 376 -53.59 -46.30 -11.24
N SER A 377 -53.76 -47.24 -10.32
CA SER A 377 -52.65 -47.94 -9.70
C SER A 377 -51.80 -48.66 -10.75
N HIS A 378 -50.51 -48.39 -10.76
CA HIS A 378 -49.48 -49.27 -11.30
C HIS A 378 -48.46 -49.54 -10.20
N SER A 379 -48.84 -50.45 -9.31
CA SER A 379 -47.93 -51.08 -8.35
C SER A 379 -47.06 -52.09 -9.11
N ASN A 380 -45.86 -51.65 -9.51
CA ASN A 380 -44.78 -52.55 -9.88
C ASN A 380 -43.88 -52.73 -8.65
N ASP A 381 -43.61 -53.98 -8.29
CA ASP A 381 -42.67 -54.33 -7.22
C ASP A 381 -41.25 -53.91 -7.62
N ILE A 382 -40.57 -53.15 -6.76
CA ILE A 382 -39.12 -52.90 -6.84
C ILE A 382 -38.53 -53.06 -5.42
N ASP A 383 -37.96 -54.22 -5.16
CA ASP A 383 -37.24 -54.60 -3.93
C ASP A 383 -35.81 -53.99 -3.88
N GLU A 384 -35.72 -52.69 -4.18
CA GLU A 384 -34.53 -51.81 -4.18
C GLU A 384 -34.05 -51.31 -2.80
N GLY A 385 -33.50 -52.17 -1.94
CA GLY A 385 -32.96 -51.80 -0.62
C GLY A 385 -31.70 -50.92 -0.59
N TYR A 386 -31.74 -49.68 -1.10
CA TYR A 386 -30.56 -48.80 -1.21
C TYR A 386 -30.11 -48.11 0.11
N PRO A 387 -28.82 -48.22 0.51
CA PRO A 387 -28.31 -47.63 1.74
C PRO A 387 -27.93 -46.14 1.60
N LEU A 388 -28.94 -45.25 1.58
CA LEU A 388 -28.78 -43.79 1.50
C LEU A 388 -27.84 -43.17 2.58
N LYS A 389 -27.55 -43.88 3.68
CA LYS A 389 -26.65 -43.42 4.75
C LYS A 389 -25.18 -43.19 4.33
N ARG A 390 -24.73 -43.63 3.15
CA ARG A 390 -23.31 -43.49 2.72
C ARG A 390 -22.95 -42.20 1.98
N GLN A 391 -23.90 -41.42 1.45
CA GLN A 391 -23.54 -40.20 0.71
C GLN A 391 -23.28 -38.98 1.62
N ASN A 392 -24.05 -38.83 2.71
CA ASN A 392 -23.84 -37.72 3.66
C ASN A 392 -22.47 -37.74 4.34
N SER A 393 -21.90 -38.92 4.64
CA SER A 393 -20.58 -39.01 5.29
C SER A 393 -19.45 -38.43 4.42
N ASN A 394 -19.53 -38.58 3.09
CA ASN A 394 -18.57 -37.97 2.18
C ASN A 394 -18.75 -36.45 2.10
N HIS A 395 -19.99 -35.96 2.07
CA HIS A 395 -20.25 -34.52 2.03
C HIS A 395 -19.82 -33.82 3.32
N GLU A 396 -20.08 -34.44 4.48
CA GLU A 396 -19.61 -33.99 5.79
C GLU A 396 -18.07 -34.01 5.89
N ALA A 397 -17.41 -35.04 5.38
CA ALA A 397 -15.94 -35.11 5.32
C ALA A 397 -15.33 -34.02 4.42
N ILE A 398 -15.93 -33.76 3.26
CA ILE A 398 -15.51 -32.67 2.35
C ILE A 398 -15.67 -31.31 3.02
N LEU A 399 -16.79 -31.06 3.71
CA LEU A 399 -17.02 -29.82 4.45
C LEU A 399 -16.03 -29.65 5.61
N LYS A 400 -15.81 -30.69 6.42
CA LYS A 400 -14.80 -30.68 7.51
C LYS A 400 -13.39 -30.41 6.98
N ASN A 401 -13.02 -30.96 5.81
CA ASN A 401 -11.72 -30.71 5.22
C ASN A 401 -11.59 -29.27 4.66
N LYS A 402 -12.63 -28.73 4.03
CA LYS A 402 -12.68 -27.31 3.61
C LYS A 402 -12.56 -26.36 4.81
N ILE A 403 -13.27 -26.64 5.90
CA ILE A 403 -13.21 -25.84 7.13
C ILE A 403 -11.79 -25.86 7.71
N ARG A 404 -11.13 -27.04 7.78
CA ARG A 404 -9.73 -27.15 8.22
C ARG A 404 -8.76 -26.35 7.34
N ILE A 405 -8.91 -26.40 6.02
CA ILE A 405 -8.06 -25.63 5.08
C ILE A 405 -8.25 -24.13 5.34
N LEU A 406 -9.49 -23.64 5.39
CA LEU A 406 -9.79 -22.23 5.64
C LEU A 406 -9.31 -21.76 7.01
N GLN A 407 -9.38 -22.61 8.05
CA GLN A 407 -8.81 -22.29 9.37
C GLN A 407 -7.28 -22.22 9.33
N THR A 408 -6.63 -23.14 8.62
CA THR A 408 -5.15 -23.13 8.44
C THR A 408 -4.71 -21.86 7.69
N GLU A 409 -5.45 -21.47 6.65
CA GLU A 409 -5.19 -20.25 5.87
C GLU A 409 -5.45 -18.98 6.68
N LEU A 410 -6.52 -18.95 7.50
CA LEU A 410 -6.84 -17.83 8.38
C LEU A 410 -5.86 -17.70 9.55
N ASP A 411 -5.34 -18.81 10.08
CA ASP A 411 -4.27 -18.81 11.10
C ASP A 411 -2.91 -18.42 10.51
N LEU A 412 -2.62 -18.76 9.24
CA LEU A 412 -1.45 -18.25 8.50
C LEU A 412 -1.55 -16.74 8.22
N LEU A 413 -2.75 -16.23 7.94
CA LEU A 413 -3.00 -14.79 7.79
C LEU A 413 -2.87 -14.06 9.13
N ARG A 414 -3.47 -14.58 10.20
CA ARG A 414 -3.29 -14.05 11.57
C ARG A 414 -1.83 -14.08 12.01
N GLY A 415 -1.10 -15.16 11.72
CA GLY A 415 0.34 -15.26 11.99
C GLY A 415 1.20 -14.24 11.23
N ARG A 416 0.68 -13.64 10.15
CA ARG A 416 1.29 -12.49 9.47
C ARG A 416 0.85 -11.15 10.06
N GLU A 417 -0.40 -11.01 10.48
CA GLU A 417 -0.92 -9.79 11.12
C GLU A 417 -0.39 -9.57 12.54
N THR A 418 -0.11 -10.62 13.32
CA THR A 418 0.30 -10.50 14.73
C THR A 418 1.78 -10.16 14.96
N LEU A 419 2.62 -10.12 13.91
CA LEU A 419 4.08 -10.01 14.05
C LEU A 419 4.67 -8.64 13.71
N HIS A 420 3.94 -7.78 12.98
CA HIS A 420 4.34 -6.40 12.73
C HIS A 420 3.19 -5.41 12.92
N THR A 421 3.03 -4.89 14.14
CA THR A 421 2.39 -3.57 14.29
C THR A 421 3.28 -2.52 13.62
N PRO A 422 2.72 -1.43 13.05
CA PRO A 422 3.53 -0.41 12.38
C PRO A 422 4.61 0.21 13.29
N GLU A 423 4.36 0.23 14.61
CA GLU A 423 5.31 0.66 15.65
C GLU A 423 6.51 -0.31 15.78
N THR A 424 6.29 -1.63 15.75
CA THR A 424 7.41 -2.60 15.73
C THR A 424 8.21 -2.53 14.43
N ALA A 425 7.55 -2.35 13.28
CA ALA A 425 8.24 -2.18 11.99
C ALA A 425 9.06 -0.87 11.93
N TYR A 426 8.59 0.20 12.57
CA TYR A 426 9.35 1.44 12.74
C TYR A 426 10.58 1.23 13.65
N ASN A 427 10.39 0.62 14.82
CA ASN A 427 11.47 0.34 15.76
C ASN A 427 12.55 -0.61 15.18
N GLU A 428 12.14 -1.61 14.39
CA GLU A 428 13.10 -2.50 13.71
C GLU A 428 13.87 -1.76 12.61
N ARG A 429 13.20 -0.89 11.84
CA ARG A 429 13.87 -0.03 10.85
C ARG A 429 14.90 0.90 11.51
N GLU A 430 14.54 1.50 12.63
CA GLU A 430 15.42 2.37 13.42
C GLU A 430 16.66 1.59 13.91
N GLN A 431 16.46 0.38 14.48
CA GLN A 431 17.57 -0.49 14.88
C GLN A 431 18.46 -0.92 13.71
N ARG A 432 17.88 -1.31 12.56
CA ARG A 432 18.64 -1.64 11.34
C ARG A 432 19.50 -0.46 10.88
N ILE A 433 18.99 0.78 10.95
CA ILE A 433 19.76 2.00 10.65
C ILE A 433 20.90 2.21 11.66
N GLN A 434 20.68 1.99 12.96
CA GLN A 434 21.73 2.10 13.98
C GLN A 434 22.85 1.06 13.76
N TYR A 435 22.51 -0.20 13.49
CA TYR A 435 23.49 -1.24 13.16
C TYR A 435 24.23 -0.94 11.84
N LEU A 436 23.55 -0.38 10.83
CA LEU A 436 24.19 0.06 9.59
C LEU A 436 25.20 1.19 9.85
N LYS A 437 24.84 2.20 10.65
CA LYS A 437 25.76 3.28 11.04
C LYS A 437 26.98 2.75 11.81
N GLN A 438 26.77 1.77 12.72
CA GLN A 438 27.87 1.12 13.44
C GLN A 438 28.79 0.32 12.50
N ALA A 439 28.22 -0.48 11.59
CA ALA A 439 28.98 -1.30 10.65
C ALA A 439 29.79 -0.44 9.66
N ILE A 440 29.23 0.65 9.14
CA ILE A 440 29.94 1.61 8.27
C ILE A 440 31.05 2.33 9.05
N CYS A 441 30.76 2.83 10.26
CA CYS A 441 31.79 3.44 11.12
C CYS A 441 32.92 2.47 11.46
N GLY A 442 32.61 1.18 11.66
CA GLY A 442 33.59 0.12 11.84
C GLY A 442 34.42 -0.11 10.58
N PHE A 443 33.77 -0.24 9.42
CA PHE A 443 34.41 -0.55 8.13
C PHE A 443 35.51 0.45 7.76
N PHE A 444 35.27 1.75 7.97
CA PHE A 444 36.31 2.76 7.73
C PHE A 444 37.44 2.70 8.77
N LYS A 445 37.13 2.44 10.04
CA LYS A 445 38.11 2.31 11.14
C LYS A 445 38.93 1.01 11.10
N ALA A 446 38.43 -0.01 10.42
CA ALA A 446 39.05 -1.33 10.33
C ALA A 446 40.48 -1.24 9.77
N LYS A 447 41.43 -1.85 10.48
CA LYS A 447 42.86 -1.84 10.11
C LYS A 447 43.26 -3.05 9.27
N GLN A 448 42.46 -4.11 9.29
CA GLN A 448 42.75 -5.35 8.56
C GLN A 448 41.78 -5.55 7.39
N ALA A 449 42.23 -6.17 6.30
CA ALA A 449 41.37 -6.48 5.16
C ALA A 449 40.23 -7.45 5.54
N VAL A 450 40.53 -8.47 6.36
CA VAL A 450 39.54 -9.44 6.87
C VAL A 450 38.44 -8.75 7.69
N GLU A 451 38.81 -7.76 8.50
CA GLU A 451 37.90 -6.95 9.32
C GLU A 451 36.97 -6.10 8.44
N MET A 452 37.51 -5.43 7.41
CA MET A 452 36.71 -4.75 6.38
C MET A 452 35.77 -5.71 5.66
N GLU A 453 36.24 -6.90 5.27
CA GLU A 453 35.40 -7.90 4.60
C GLU A 453 34.24 -8.38 5.47
N HIS A 454 34.47 -8.61 6.77
CA HIS A 454 33.40 -9.03 7.69
C HIS A 454 32.36 -7.92 7.88
N LEU A 455 32.80 -6.67 8.05
CA LEU A 455 31.91 -5.51 8.19
C LEU A 455 31.18 -5.19 6.88
N GLY A 456 31.83 -5.40 5.72
CA GLY A 456 31.22 -5.35 4.40
C GLY A 456 30.09 -6.35 4.24
N ARG A 457 30.30 -7.62 4.61
CA ARG A 457 29.24 -8.64 4.61
C ARG A 457 28.05 -8.22 5.49
N VAL A 458 28.31 -7.71 6.69
CA VAL A 458 27.27 -7.20 7.60
C VAL A 458 26.48 -6.04 6.97
N ILE A 459 27.15 -5.09 6.31
CA ILE A 459 26.51 -4.00 5.57
C ILE A 459 25.59 -4.55 4.45
N CYS A 460 26.09 -5.48 3.63
CA CYS A 460 25.28 -6.11 2.57
C CYS A 460 24.04 -6.82 3.14
N THR A 461 24.18 -7.54 4.26
CA THR A 461 23.06 -8.25 4.92
C THR A 461 22.03 -7.28 5.51
N ILE A 462 22.45 -6.17 6.13
CA ILE A 462 21.51 -5.17 6.68
C ILE A 462 20.77 -4.42 5.55
N LEU A 463 21.44 -4.18 4.42
CA LEU A 463 20.85 -3.58 3.22
C LEU A 463 19.94 -4.55 2.43
N GLY A 464 20.00 -5.86 2.71
CA GLY A 464 19.20 -6.86 2.02
C GLY A 464 19.62 -7.13 0.56
N LEU A 465 20.90 -6.93 0.24
CA LEU A 465 21.44 -7.17 -1.11
C LEU A 465 21.35 -8.66 -1.50
N SER A 466 21.21 -8.91 -2.80
CA SER A 466 21.32 -10.26 -3.38
C SER A 466 22.73 -10.84 -3.23
N ILE A 467 22.88 -12.15 -3.46
CA ILE A 467 24.17 -12.85 -3.35
C ILE A 467 25.13 -12.36 -4.44
N GLU A 468 24.59 -12.02 -5.60
CA GLU A 468 25.27 -11.48 -6.77
C GLU A 468 25.80 -10.05 -6.49
N GLU A 469 24.95 -9.17 -5.96
CA GLU A 469 25.34 -7.82 -5.52
C GLU A 469 26.34 -7.87 -4.36
N GLN A 470 26.13 -8.75 -3.38
CA GLN A 470 27.06 -8.95 -2.28
C GLN A 470 28.43 -9.40 -2.81
N THR A 471 28.48 -10.34 -3.75
CA THR A 471 29.74 -10.79 -4.38
C THR A 471 30.47 -9.63 -5.07
N SER A 472 29.75 -8.80 -5.83
CA SER A 472 30.29 -7.61 -6.51
C SER A 472 30.85 -6.58 -5.53
N VAL A 473 30.13 -6.28 -4.44
CA VAL A 473 30.59 -5.38 -3.37
C VAL A 473 31.83 -5.95 -2.67
N MET A 474 31.84 -7.25 -2.38
CA MET A 474 32.97 -7.93 -1.72
C MET A 474 34.24 -7.94 -2.61
N GLU A 475 34.11 -8.10 -3.92
CA GLU A 475 35.21 -7.89 -4.86
C GLU A 475 35.75 -6.45 -4.81
N GLY A 476 34.87 -5.46 -4.74
CA GLY A 476 35.25 -4.06 -4.57
C GLY A 476 36.03 -3.81 -3.27
N ILE A 477 35.59 -4.42 -2.17
CA ILE A 477 36.25 -4.35 -0.86
C ILE A 477 37.64 -5.03 -0.90
N ALA A 478 37.76 -6.20 -1.54
CA ALA A 478 39.05 -6.87 -1.71
C ALA A 478 40.04 -6.03 -2.54
N LYS A 479 39.55 -5.36 -3.60
CA LYS A 479 40.34 -4.42 -4.42
C LYS A 479 40.75 -3.16 -3.63
N LEU A 480 39.91 -2.66 -2.72
CA LEU A 480 40.28 -1.59 -1.78
C LEU A 480 41.28 -2.06 -0.69
N GLY A 481 41.22 -3.34 -0.31
CA GLY A 481 42.12 -3.96 0.68
C GLY A 481 43.60 -3.90 0.27
N SER A 482 43.92 -4.11 -1.00
CA SER A 482 45.29 -3.97 -1.52
C SER A 482 45.73 -2.49 -1.67
N ILE A 483 44.78 -1.60 -1.96
CA ILE A 483 45.02 -0.15 -2.08
C ILE A 483 45.26 0.52 -0.71
N LYS A 484 44.87 -0.09 0.42
CA LYS A 484 45.03 0.50 1.79
C LYS A 484 46.46 0.80 2.24
N SER A 485 47.48 0.47 1.43
CA SER A 485 48.85 0.97 1.57
C SER A 485 49.01 2.47 1.23
N ALA A 486 48.10 3.04 0.42
CA ALA A 486 48.05 4.47 0.11
C ALA A 486 47.15 5.23 1.11
N SER A 487 47.68 5.50 2.30
CA SER A 487 46.90 5.91 3.49
C SER A 487 46.03 7.17 3.35
N THR A 488 46.38 8.13 2.47
CA THR A 488 45.80 9.49 2.47
C THR A 488 44.42 9.60 1.81
N THR A 489 44.10 8.78 0.81
CA THR A 489 42.82 8.90 0.06
C THR A 489 41.62 8.49 0.91
N ILE A 490 41.81 7.56 1.85
CA ILE A 490 40.73 6.96 2.63
C ILE A 490 40.27 7.88 3.77
N GLU A 491 41.14 8.70 4.36
CA GLU A 491 40.72 9.68 5.37
C GLU A 491 39.79 10.74 4.77
N VAL A 492 40.10 11.25 3.57
CA VAL A 492 39.24 12.19 2.83
C VAL A 492 37.88 11.57 2.53
N PHE A 493 37.86 10.31 2.06
CA PHE A 493 36.61 9.59 1.80
C PHE A 493 35.79 9.36 3.09
N THR A 494 36.46 8.98 4.18
CA THR A 494 35.85 8.72 5.50
C THR A 494 35.23 9.99 6.08
N ASN A 495 35.93 11.13 6.02
CA ASN A 495 35.43 12.40 6.52
C ASN A 495 34.19 12.86 5.74
N ASN A 496 34.23 12.76 4.40
CA ASN A 496 33.09 13.09 3.55
C ASN A 496 31.89 12.16 3.81
N PHE A 497 32.10 10.84 3.93
CA PHE A 497 31.02 9.90 4.27
C PHE A 497 30.46 10.14 5.67
N THR A 498 31.31 10.46 6.66
CA THR A 498 30.84 10.75 8.03
C THR A 498 29.96 12.00 8.05
N SER A 499 30.29 13.02 7.24
CA SER A 499 29.46 14.24 7.09
C SER A 499 28.14 14.04 6.34
N LEU A 500 27.89 12.86 5.75
CA LEU A 500 26.63 12.51 5.07
C LEU A 500 25.67 11.69 5.98
N PHE A 501 26.12 11.23 7.15
CA PHE A 501 25.34 10.39 8.07
C PHE A 501 25.32 10.89 9.52
N ALA A 502 25.93 12.06 9.79
CA ALA A 502 25.79 12.81 11.04
C ALA A 502 24.57 13.74 10.95
#